data_AF-C7ZM22-F1
#
_entry.id   AF-C7ZM22-F1
#
_cell.length_a   1.000
_cell.length_b   1.000
_cell.length_c   1.000
_cell.angle_alpha   90.00
_cell.angle_beta   90.00
_cell.angle_gamma   90.00
#
_symmetry.space_group_name_H-M   'P 1'
#
loop_
_entity.id
_entity.type
_entity.pdbx_description
1 polymer ?
#
loop_
_entity_poly.entity_id
_entity_poly.type
_entity_poly.pdbx_seq_one_letter_code
_entity_poly.pdbx_strand_id
1 'polypeptide(L)' 'EDESFINPIQLSIFSHRFTSIAEQMGRLLEKTSVSINIKERLDYLCAIFSPIGGLVANAPYIPCHLGAMSFAVA' A
#
# COMPACT_ATOMS: atom_id res chain seq x y z
N GLU A 1 32.59 3.11 5.59
CA GLU A 1 31.12 3.11 5.79
C GLU A 1 30.51 2.97 4.41
N ASP A 2 30.35 1.73 3.96
CA ASP A 2 29.82 1.46 2.63
C ASP A 2 28.33 1.76 2.63
N GLU A 3 27.93 2.86 1.99
CA GLU A 3 26.56 3.03 1.52
C GLU A 3 26.19 1.76 0.75
N SER A 4 25.28 0.97 1.33
CA SER A 4 24.85 -0.31 0.77
C SER A 4 24.42 -0.10 -0.67
N PHE A 5 25.21 -0.61 -1.63
CA PHE A 5 24.90 -0.51 -3.05
C PHE A 5 23.50 -1.12 -3.30
N ILE A 6 22.50 -0.26 -3.52
CA ILE A 6 21.13 -0.71 -3.81
C ILE A 6 21.10 -1.12 -5.28
N ASN A 7 20.93 -2.42 -5.52
CA ASN A 7 20.78 -2.93 -6.87
C ASN A 7 19.46 -2.40 -7.48
N PRO A 8 19.52 -1.58 -8.55
CA PRO A 8 18.32 -0.95 -9.12
C PRO A 8 17.34 -1.97 -9.70
N ILE A 9 17.81 -3.12 -10.17
CA ILE A 9 16.96 -4.21 -10.67
C ILE A 9 16.17 -4.81 -9.50
N GLN A 10 16.83 -5.11 -8.38
CA GLN A 10 16.16 -5.64 -7.20
C GLN A 10 15.14 -4.63 -6.65
N LEU A 11 15.53 -3.35 -6.54
CA LEU A 11 14.63 -2.30 -6.10
C LEU A 11 13.36 -2.24 -6.96
N SER A 12 13.51 -2.30 -8.28
CA SER A 12 12.38 -2.31 -9.20
C SER A 12 11.50 -3.55 -9.02
N ILE A 13 12.09 -4.75 -8.92
CA ILE A 13 11.34 -6.00 -8.71
C ILE A 13 10.52 -5.93 -7.42
N PHE A 14 11.14 -5.50 -6.31
CA PHE A 14 10.45 -5.44 -5.03
C PHE A 14 9.37 -4.35 -5.01
N SER A 15 9.65 -3.17 -5.58
CA SER A 15 8.66 -2.09 -5.71
C SER A 15 7.39 -2.57 -6.43
N HIS A 16 7.54 -3.17 -7.61
CA HIS A 16 6.39 -3.70 -8.36
C HIS A 16 5.67 -4.84 -7.63
N ARG A 17 6.40 -5.71 -6.95
CA ARG A 17 5.80 -6.81 -6.16
C ARG A 17 4.95 -6.26 -5.02
N PHE A 18 5.45 -5.31 -4.24
CA PHE A 18 4.71 -4.75 -3.11
C PHE A 18 3.50 -3.95 -3.56
N THR A 19 3.64 -3.15 -4.62
CA THR A 19 2.51 -2.42 -5.22
C THR A 19 1.44 -3.39 -5.73
N SER A 20 1.83 -4.47 -6.42
CA SER A 20 0.88 -5.49 -6.89
C SER A 20 0.13 -6.18 -5.74
N ILE A 21 0.80 -6.45 -4.62
CA ILE A 21 0.14 -7.01 -3.42
C ILE A 21 -0.89 -6.02 -2.88
N ALA A 22 -0.51 -4.74 -2.71
CA ALA A 22 -1.41 -3.71 -2.20
C ALA A 22 -2.65 -3.54 -3.11
N GLU A 23 -2.48 -3.57 -4.43
CA GLU A 23 -3.58 -3.56 -5.39
C GLU A 23 -4.51 -4.78 -5.27
N GLN A 24 -3.93 -5.98 -5.15
CA GLN A 24 -4.71 -7.21 -5.03
C GLN A 24 -5.53 -7.23 -3.73
N MET A 25 -4.96 -6.75 -2.62
CA MET A 25 -5.69 -6.54 -1.37
C MET A 25 -6.92 -5.64 -1.58
N GLY A 26 -6.73 -4.49 -2.27
CA GLY A 26 -7.81 -3.55 -2.56
C GLY A 26 -8.92 -4.17 -3.41
N ARG A 27 -8.56 -4.84 -4.51
CA ARG A 27 -9.53 -5.51 -5.39
C ARG A 27 -10.31 -6.61 -4.67
N LEU A 28 -9.67 -7.34 -3.77
CA LEU A 28 -10.34 -8.37 -2.99
C LEU A 28 -11.31 -7.75 -1.96
N LEU A 29 -10.89 -6.69 -1.28
CA LEU A 29 -11.72 -5.94 -0.35
C LEU A 29 -12.97 -5.38 -1.04
N GLU A 30 -12.81 -4.76 -2.21
CA GLU A 30 -13.92 -4.23 -3.01
C GLU A 30 -14.94 -5.31 -3.39
N LYS A 31 -14.46 -6.46 -3.89
CA LYS A 31 -15.32 -7.58 -4.34
C LYS A 31 -16.09 -8.24 -3.20
N THR A 32 -15.50 -8.27 -2.01
CA THR A 32 -16.07 -8.98 -0.85
C THR A 32 -16.86 -8.05 0.08
N SER A 33 -16.72 -6.74 -0.07
CA SER A 33 -17.37 -5.77 0.79
C SER A 33 -18.86 -5.66 0.49
N VAL A 34 -19.64 -5.51 1.57
CA VAL A 34 -21.07 -5.15 1.54
C VAL A 34 -21.29 -3.65 1.73
N SER A 35 -20.24 -2.89 2.06
CA SER A 35 -20.32 -1.45 2.31
C SER A 35 -20.42 -0.68 1.01
N ILE A 36 -21.45 0.16 0.87
CA ILE A 36 -21.63 1.06 -0.28
C ILE A 36 -20.45 2.03 -0.40
N ASN A 37 -19.87 2.48 0.73
CA ASN A 37 -18.70 3.35 0.70
C ASN A 37 -17.49 2.66 0.05
N ILE A 38 -17.33 1.36 0.24
CA ILE A 38 -16.23 0.61 -0.35
C ILE A 38 -16.57 0.20 -1.79
N LYS A 39 -17.78 -0.29 -2.03
CA LYS A 39 -18.16 -0.93 -3.30
C LYS A 39 -18.50 0.06 -4.41
N GLU A 40 -19.17 1.16 -4.06
CA GLU A 40 -19.66 2.15 -5.04
C GLU A 40 -18.84 3.45 -4.98
N ARG A 41 -18.48 3.89 -3.77
CA ARG A 41 -17.71 5.14 -3.60
C ARG A 41 -16.20 4.94 -3.65
N LEU A 42 -15.73 3.68 -3.65
CA LEU A 42 -14.32 3.31 -3.63
C LEU A 42 -13.51 4.05 -2.54
N ASP A 43 -14.17 4.33 -1.41
CA ASP A 43 -13.58 5.04 -0.29
C ASP A 43 -12.86 4.06 0.65
N TYR A 44 -11.70 3.60 0.18
CA TYR A 44 -10.81 2.72 0.93
C TYR A 44 -9.37 2.84 0.41
N LEU A 45 -8.40 2.46 1.25
CA LEU A 45 -6.99 2.32 0.87
C LEU A 45 -6.46 1.00 1.42
N CYS A 46 -5.60 0.34 0.64
CA CYS A 46 -4.74 -0.73 1.14
C CYS A 46 -3.29 -0.28 1.04
N ALA A 47 -2.52 -0.44 2.12
CA ALA A 47 -1.12 -0.07 2.19
C ALA A 47 -0.32 -1.10 2.99
N ILE A 48 0.96 -1.22 2.64
CA ILE A 48 1.94 -2.08 3.28
C ILE A 48 2.91 -1.18 4.03
N PHE A 49 3.12 -1.48 5.31
CA PHE A 49 4.03 -0.73 6.18
C PHE A 49 5.18 -1.63 6.62
N SER A 50 6.33 -1.02 6.86
CA SER A 50 7.47 -1.67 7.49
C SER A 50 7.22 -1.85 9.00
N PRO A 51 7.99 -2.71 9.69
CA PRO A 51 7.84 -2.91 11.12
C PRO A 51 8.02 -1.65 11.98
N ILE A 52 8.61 -0.58 11.41
CA ILE A 52 8.80 0.72 12.07
C ILE A 52 7.74 1.75 11.66
N GLY A 53 6.66 1.35 11.00
CA GLY A 53 5.56 2.23 10.57
C GLY A 53 5.82 3.01 9.29
N GLY A 54 6.91 2.74 8.58
CA GLY A 54 7.22 3.40 7.30
C GLY A 54 6.37 2.83 6.16
N LEU A 55 5.78 3.68 5.32
CA LEU A 55 5.02 3.24 4.16
C LEU A 55 5.94 2.59 3.11
N VAL A 56 5.64 1.35 2.72
CA VAL A 56 6.40 0.57 1.72
C VAL A 56 5.71 0.57 0.35
N ALA A 57 4.39 0.38 0.31
CA ALA A 57 3.61 0.42 -0.91
C ALA A 57 2.13 0.72 -0.60
N ASN A 58 1.40 1.25 -1.58
CA ASN A 58 -0.03 1.50 -1.45
C ASN A 58 -0.78 1.19 -2.75
N ALA A 59 -2.05 0.85 -2.63
CA ALA A 59 -2.98 0.75 -3.74
C ALA A 59 -3.26 2.16 -4.32
N PRO A 60 -3.63 2.27 -5.62
CA PRO A 60 -3.69 3.53 -6.36
C PRO A 60 -4.91 4.41 -6.05
N TYR A 61 -5.47 4.35 -4.84
CA TYR A 61 -6.73 5.02 -4.50
C TYR A 61 -6.54 6.13 -3.46
N ILE A 62 -7.34 7.20 -3.58
CA ILE A 62 -7.53 8.35 -2.69
C ILE A 62 -6.34 8.73 -1.75
N PRO A 63 -5.55 9.77 -2.08
CA PRO A 63 -4.36 10.16 -1.31
C PRO A 63 -4.63 10.72 0.10
N CYS A 64 -5.89 11.02 0.45
CA CYS A 64 -6.26 11.61 1.74
C CYS A 64 -5.97 10.67 2.92
N HIS A 65 -6.04 9.35 2.71
CA HIS A 65 -5.89 8.33 3.77
C HIS A 65 -4.43 8.02 4.14
N LEU A 66 -3.49 8.33 3.26
CA LEU A 66 -2.06 7.99 3.42
C LEU A 66 -1.41 8.68 4.62
N GLY A 67 -1.78 9.93 4.87
CA GLY A 67 -1.24 10.71 6.00
C GLY A 67 -1.72 10.21 7.36
N ALA A 68 -2.92 9.64 7.46
CA ALA A 68 -3.49 9.16 8.72
C ALA A 68 -3.03 7.74 9.08
N MET A 69 -2.83 6.88 8.07
CA MET A 69 -2.49 5.47 8.30
C MET A 69 -1.10 5.29 8.92
N SER A 70 -0.12 6.15 8.62
CA SER A 70 1.20 6.11 9.27
C SER A 70 1.11 6.37 10.78
N PHE A 71 0.21 7.23 11.24
CA PHE A 71 0.02 7.49 12.67
C PHE A 71 -0.70 6.36 13.41
N ALA A 72 -1.51 5.56 12.70
CA ALA A 72 -2.23 4.44 13.30
C ALA A 72 -1.36 3.18 13.45
N VAL A 73 -0.31 3.07 12.65
CA VAL A 73 0.62 1.92 12.64
C VAL A 73 1.86 2.16 13.51
N ALA A 74 2.23 3.43 13.75
CA ALA A 74 3.30 3.84 14.66
C ALA A 74 2.90 3.64 16.13
#